data_AF-A0A3D5GC05-F1
#
_entry.id   AF-A0A3D5GC05-F1
#
_cell.length_a   1.000
_cell.length_b   1.000
_cell.length_c   1.000
_cell.angle_alpha   90.00
_cell.angle_beta   90.00
_cell.angle_gamma   90.00
#
_symmetry.space_group_name_H-M   'P 1'
#
loop_
_entity.id
_entity.type
_entity.pdbx_description
1 polymer ?
#
loop_
_entity_poly.entity_id
_entity_poly.type
_entity_poly.pdbx_seq_one_letter_code
_entity_poly.pdbx_strand_id
1 'polypeptide(L)' 'METLEFVIYPDGRVQETVTGIVGASCAEVTAAIEAQLGVVLHQESTSEYFAQVLHQSAEATAQVAFSDW' A
#
# COMPACT_ATOMS: atom_id res chain seq x y z
N MET A 1 -0.58 13.37 -2.62
CA MET A 1 -1.86 13.83 -2.04
C MET A 1 -2.71 12.59 -1.90
N GLU A 2 -3.13 12.28 -0.68
CA GLU A 2 -3.88 11.05 -0.35
C GLU A 2 -5.37 11.31 -0.55
N THR A 3 -6.09 10.38 -1.18
CA THR A 3 -7.52 10.52 -1.49
C THR A 3 -8.25 9.22 -1.19
N LEU A 4 -9.38 9.33 -0.47
CA LEU A 4 -10.36 8.26 -0.31
C LEU A 4 -11.65 8.63 -1.04
N GLU A 5 -12.07 7.77 -1.95
CA GLU A 5 -13.32 7.92 -2.71
C GLU A 5 -14.31 6.82 -2.30
N PHE A 6 -15.56 7.22 -2.09
CA PHE A 6 -16.66 6.31 -1.78
C PHE A 6 -17.75 6.38 -2.84
N VAL A 7 -18.12 5.23 -3.39
CA VAL A 7 -19.26 5.08 -4.29
C VAL A 7 -20.32 4.24 -3.60
N ILE A 8 -21.49 4.85 -3.34
CA ILE A 8 -22.64 4.19 -2.73
C ILE A 8 -23.61 3.81 -3.84
N TYR A 9 -23.83 2.52 -4.03
CA TYR A 9 -24.76 1.98 -5.00
C TYR A 9 -26.19 1.96 -4.44
N PRO A 10 -27.22 2.07 -5.30
CA PRO A 10 -28.63 2.05 -4.87
C PRO A 10 -29.08 0.70 -4.27
N ASP A 11 -28.29 -0.35 -4.45
CA ASP A 11 -28.49 -1.66 -3.82
C ASP A 11 -27.89 -1.77 -2.41
N GLY A 12 -27.30 -0.68 -1.90
CA GLY A 12 -26.71 -0.60 -0.57
C GLY A 12 -25.25 -1.04 -0.49
N ARG A 13 -24.61 -1.40 -1.61
CA ARG A 13 -23.17 -1.69 -1.63
C ARG A 13 -22.36 -0.39 -1.59
N VAL A 14 -21.23 -0.44 -0.89
CA VAL A 14 -20.25 0.65 -0.83
C VAL A 14 -18.95 0.15 -1.46
N GLN A 15 -18.43 0.90 -2.42
CA GLN A 15 -17.09 0.70 -2.96
C GLN A 15 -16.18 1.81 -2.42
N GLU A 16 -15.03 1.41 -1.90
CA GLU A 16 -13.99 2.30 -1.40
C GLU A 16 -12.76 2.23 -2.30
N THR A 17 -12.28 3.38 -2.77
CA THR A 17 -11.06 3.51 -3.58
C THR A 17 -10.07 4.40 -2.85
N VAL A 18 -8.92 3.85 -2.48
CA VAL A 18 -7.84 4.58 -1.81
C VAL A 18 -6.69 4.80 -2.78
N THR A 19 -6.25 6.05 -2.92
CA THR A 19 -5.14 6.43 -3.79
C THR A 19 -4.14 7.32 -3.07
N GLY A 20 -2.88 7.24 -3.48
CA GLY A 20 -1.80 8.06 -2.92
C GLY A 20 -1.23 7.58 -1.57
N ILE A 21 -1.71 6.45 -1.03
CA ILE A 21 -1.13 5.76 0.13
C ILE A 21 -0.34 4.55 -0.39
N VAL A 22 0.97 4.51 -0.12
CA VAL A 22 1.86 3.45 -0.61
C VAL A 22 2.03 2.33 0.42
N GLY A 23 2.10 1.08 -0.06
CA GLY A 23 2.35 -0.10 0.77
C GLY A 23 1.20 -0.48 1.71
N ALA A 24 1.54 -1.25 2.75
CA ALA A 24 0.57 -1.83 3.68
C ALA A 24 -0.20 -0.79 4.52
N SER A 25 0.29 0.45 4.59
CA SER A 25 -0.39 1.54 5.31
C SER A 25 -1.80 1.81 4.78
N CYS A 26 -2.05 1.52 3.49
CA CYS A 26 -3.39 1.60 2.91
C CYS A 26 -4.36 0.62 3.59
N ALA A 27 -3.94 -0.63 3.80
CA ALA A 27 -4.76 -1.66 4.42
C ALA A 27 -5.09 -1.36 5.90
N GLU A 28 -4.17 -0.72 6.62
CA GLU A 28 -4.42 -0.33 8.02
C GLU A 28 -5.49 0.76 8.14
N VAL A 29 -5.49 1.71 7.19
CA VAL A 29 -6.46 2.81 7.16
C VAL A 29 -7.85 2.28 6.80
N THR A 30 -7.96 1.37 5.82
CA THR A 30 -9.26 0.81 5.41
C THR A 30 -9.83 -0.15 6.45
N ALA A 31 -9.00 -0.85 7.23
CA ALA A 31 -9.47 -1.84 8.21
C ALA A 31 -10.46 -1.27 9.25
N ALA A 32 -10.22 -0.04 9.74
CA ALA A 32 -11.11 0.60 10.70
C ALA A 32 -12.45 1.04 10.08
N ILE A 33 -12.45 1.30 8.78
CA ILE A 33 -13.61 1.73 8.00
C ILE A 33 -14.44 0.50 7.59
N GLU A 34 -13.79 -0.56 7.11
CA GLU A 34 -14.40 -1.85 6.80
C GLU A 34 -15.13 -2.45 8.00
N ALA A 35 -14.53 -2.37 9.20
CA ALA A 35 -15.14 -2.83 10.44
C ALA A 35 -16.45 -2.08 10.79
N GLN A 36 -16.61 -0.83 10.33
CA GLN A 36 -17.81 -0.03 10.55
C GLN A 36 -18.84 -0.20 9.42
N LEU A 37 -18.39 -0.42 8.18
CA LEU A 37 -19.25 -0.57 7.00
C LEU A 37 -19.85 -1.98 6.88
N GLY A 38 -19.20 -3.02 7.42
CA GLY A 38 -19.75 -4.37 7.51
C GLY A 38 -18.77 -5.46 7.08
N VAL A 39 -19.15 -6.26 6.07
CA VAL A 39 -18.34 -7.38 5.59
C VAL A 39 -17.76 -7.03 4.22
N VAL A 40 -16.44 -7.19 4.08
CA VAL A 40 -15.75 -7.02 2.80
C VAL A 40 -16.13 -8.17 1.87
N LEU A 41 -16.77 -7.84 0.75
CA LEU A 41 -17.14 -8.82 -0.27
C LEU A 41 -16.03 -9.05 -1.29
N HIS A 42 -15.26 -8.00 -1.58
CA HIS A 42 -14.19 -8.01 -2.57
C HIS A 42 -13.13 -6.98 -2.21
N GLN A 43 -11.86 -7.34 -2.41
CA GLN A 43 -10.71 -6.48 -2.19
C GLN A 43 -9.72 -6.71 -3.33
N GLU A 44 -9.21 -5.64 -3.93
CA GLU A 44 -8.21 -5.68 -4.99
C GLU A 44 -7.08 -4.70 -4.66
N SER A 45 -5.83 -5.15 -4.77
CA SER A 45 -4.66 -4.31 -4.51
C SER A 45 -4.29 -3.51 -5.76
N THR A 46 -4.12 -2.20 -5.63
CA THR A 46 -3.62 -1.35 -6.73
C THR A 46 -2.10 -1.40 -6.83
N SER A 47 -1.54 -0.85 -7.91
CA SER A 47 -0.09 -0.76 -8.11
C SER A 47 0.64 -0.01 -6.98
N GLU A 48 -0.03 0.92 -6.31
CA GLU A 48 0.51 1.68 -5.17
C GLU A 48 0.80 0.80 -3.95
N TYR A 49 0.04 -0.28 -3.77
CA TYR A 49 0.29 -1.28 -2.73
C TYR A 49 1.67 -1.94 -2.91
N PHE A 50 2.08 -2.16 -4.17
CA PHE A 50 3.37 -2.78 -4.51
C PHE A 50 4.51 -1.78 -4.69
N ALA A 51 4.22 -0.48 -4.73
CA ALA A 51 5.21 0.59 -4.86
C ALA A 51 5.99 0.87 -3.57
N GLN A 52 6.09 -0.13 -2.67
CA GLN A 52 6.77 0.01 -1.39
C GLN A 52 8.22 0.42 -1.62
N VAL A 53 8.61 1.55 -1.03
CA VAL A 53 9.98 2.06 -1.12
C VAL A 53 10.89 1.07 -0.41
N LEU A 54 11.59 0.25 -1.18
CA LEU A 54 12.73 -0.52 -0.68
C LEU A 54 13.79 0.51 -0.24
N HIS A 55 13.83 0.79 1.07
CA HIS A 55 14.94 1.52 1.66
C HIS A 55 16.15 0.59 1.64
N GLN A 56 16.81 0.49 0.48
CA GLN A 56 18.06 -0.23 0.35
C GLN A 56 19.09 0.56 1.17
N SER A 57 19.36 0.09 2.39
CA SER A 57 20.45 0.59 3.22
C SER A 57 21.74 0.47 2.43
N ALA A 58 22.23 1.60 1.93
CA ALA A 58 23.44 1.71 1.14
C ALA A 58 24.67 1.55 2.03
N GLU A 59 24.92 0.32 2.50
CA GLU A 59 26.19 -0.06 3.13
C GLU A 59 26.71 -1.32 2.47
N ALA A 60 26.93 -1.25 1.16
CA ALA A 60 27.80 -2.19 0.48
C ALA A 60 29.25 -1.71 0.65
N THR A 61 29.89 -2.08 1.78
CA THR A 61 31.33 -1.90 1.96
C THR A 61 32.07 -2.89 1.05
N ALA A 62 32.26 -2.52 -0.21
CA ALA A 62 33.15 -3.21 -1.12
C ALA A 62 34.60 -2.92 -0.72
N GLN A 63 35.14 -3.75 0.18
CA GLN A 63 36.57 -3.78 0.47
C GLN A 63 37.31 -4.36 -0.72
N VAL A 64 37.91 -3.47 -1.52
CA VAL A 64 38.82 -3.83 -2.60
C VAL A 64 40.14 -4.26 -1.97
N ALA A 65 40.37 -5.57 -1.86
CA ALA A 65 41.70 -6.10 -1.61
C ALA A 65 42.51 -5.93 -2.90
N PHE A 66 43.32 -4.86 -2.95
CA PHE A 66 44.32 -4.67 -3.99
C PHE A 66 45.43 -5.71 -3.76
N SER A 67 45.38 -6.82 -4.50
CA SER A 67 46.49 -7.77 -4.54
C SER A 67 47.42 -7.37 -5.67
N ASP A 68 48.60 -6.85 -5.30
CA ASP A 68 49.76 -6.73 -6.18
C ASP A 68 50.26 -8.14 -6.54
N TRP A 69 50.12 -8.52 -7.82
CA TRP A 69 50.82 -9.64 -8.44
C TRP A 69 51.11 -9.34 -9.91
#